data_AF-A0AAX4JY16-F1
#
_entry.id   AF-A0AAX4JY16-F1
#
_cell.length_a   1.000
_cell.length_b   1.000
_cell.length_c   1.000
_cell.angle_alpha   90.00
_cell.angle_beta   90.00
_cell.angle_gamma   90.00
#
_symmetry.space_group_name_H-M   'P 1'
#
loop_
_entity.id
_entity.type
_entity.pdbx_description
1 polymer ?
#
loop_
_entity_poly.entity_id
_entity_poly.type
_entity_poly.pdbx_seq_one_letter_code
_entity_poly.pdbx_strand_id
1 'polypeptide(L)'
;MRQNIITQTLRSAVRSAAGPSVPTRAIIIPSTSLNIARSFSSTPLGLKKNKGPNVKTPKQKIKAVEDDEAGANDDQGAGEVVISEVLEKTGVKIEKAVHWAKAVIFEGVERGRGRVTPALLDSVRVQLPDGPGQCHLNAVASITTKGNTLYVEVWDTDSTKHVESAIHQANLPGISPQKTGANTLKIPISRPTTEQRAEILKSLSNTVESAKQQIRMARTDGFKHLGGRKSNGTDEIQKLVDDANKDLDGQLVLAKKEFEKA
;
A
#
# COMPACT_ATOMS: atom_id res chain seq x y z
N MET A 1 -41.43 27.92 -67.73
CA MET A 1 -42.72 27.19 -67.78
C MET A 1 -42.53 25.80 -67.17
N ARG A 2 -43.56 25.30 -66.47
CA ARG A 2 -43.64 24.08 -65.59
C ARG A 2 -43.40 24.41 -64.10
N GLN A 3 -44.33 25.08 -63.42
CA GLN A 3 -45.57 24.60 -62.76
C GLN A 3 -45.36 23.52 -61.68
N ASN A 4 -45.59 23.95 -60.43
CA ASN A 4 -45.92 23.20 -59.22
C ASN A 4 -47.31 22.55 -59.29
N ILE A 5 -47.60 21.59 -58.38
CA ILE A 5 -48.85 21.32 -57.59
C ILE A 5 -48.83 19.81 -57.21
N ILE A 6 -48.52 19.39 -55.96
CA ILE A 6 -49.33 19.27 -54.71
C ILE A 6 -50.20 17.98 -54.63
N THR A 7 -50.26 17.40 -53.42
CA THR A 7 -51.22 16.42 -52.82
C THR A 7 -50.77 14.95 -52.82
N GLN A 8 -51.05 14.09 -51.83
CA GLN A 8 -51.45 14.17 -50.42
C GLN A 8 -51.28 12.75 -49.81
N THR A 9 -50.98 12.71 -48.51
CA THR A 9 -51.34 11.70 -47.48
C THR A 9 -51.68 10.25 -47.85
N LEU A 10 -51.12 9.30 -47.10
CA LEU A 10 -51.92 8.37 -46.28
C LEU A 10 -51.07 7.76 -45.15
N ARG A 11 -51.44 8.11 -43.90
CA ARG A 11 -51.12 7.36 -42.68
C ARG A 11 -51.84 6.01 -42.76
N SER A 12 -51.15 4.92 -42.45
CA SER A 12 -51.82 3.74 -41.88
C SER A 12 -51.06 3.32 -40.62
N ALA A 13 -51.83 3.21 -39.53
CA ALA A 13 -51.43 2.67 -38.27
C ALA A 13 -51.80 1.18 -38.22
N VAL A 14 -51.26 0.49 -37.20
CA VAL A 14 -51.80 -0.68 -36.48
C VAL A 14 -50.87 -1.91 -36.44
N ARG A 15 -50.74 -2.41 -35.19
CA ARG A 15 -50.23 -3.68 -34.65
C ARG A 15 -48.72 -3.70 -34.35
N SER A 16 -48.28 -3.55 -33.09
CA SER A 16 -48.64 -4.32 -31.87
C SER A 16 -48.57 -5.83 -32.08
N ALA A 17 -47.39 -6.38 -31.81
CA ALA A 17 -47.20 -7.78 -31.47
C ALA A 17 -46.06 -7.85 -30.44
N ALA A 18 -46.46 -8.04 -29.19
CA ALA A 18 -45.61 -8.29 -28.04
C ALA A 18 -44.84 -9.61 -28.25
N GLY A 19 -43.52 -9.56 -28.03
CA GLY A 19 -42.69 -10.76 -27.95
C GLY A 19 -43.00 -11.57 -26.67
N PRO A 20 -42.80 -12.89 -26.69
CA PRO A 20 -43.21 -13.77 -25.59
C PRO A 20 -42.39 -13.52 -24.33
N SER A 21 -43.11 -13.34 -23.23
CA SER A 21 -42.63 -13.24 -21.86
C SER A 21 -42.04 -14.56 -21.38
N VAL A 22 -40.84 -14.48 -20.80
CA VAL A 22 -40.24 -15.59 -20.06
C VAL A 22 -40.92 -15.66 -18.69
N PRO A 23 -41.40 -16.83 -18.22
CA PRO A 23 -41.99 -16.94 -16.89
C PRO A 23 -40.92 -16.81 -15.80
N THR A 24 -40.99 -15.73 -15.05
CA THR A 24 -40.30 -15.52 -13.77
C THR A 24 -40.80 -16.54 -12.75
N ARG A 25 -39.92 -17.46 -12.34
CA ARG A 25 -40.18 -18.36 -11.21
C ARG A 25 -39.77 -17.64 -9.92
N ALA A 26 -40.72 -16.98 -9.26
CA ALA A 26 -40.53 -16.39 -7.95
C ALA A 26 -40.34 -17.51 -6.90
N ILE A 27 -39.16 -17.54 -6.27
CA ILE A 27 -38.93 -18.37 -5.08
C ILE A 27 -39.42 -17.56 -3.89
N ILE A 28 -40.58 -17.96 -3.36
CA ILE A 28 -41.16 -17.44 -2.12
C ILE A 28 -40.37 -18.06 -0.97
N ILE A 29 -39.53 -17.25 -0.31
CA ILE A 29 -38.93 -17.61 0.98
C ILE A 29 -39.92 -17.18 2.06
N PRO A 30 -40.42 -18.09 2.92
CA PRO A 30 -41.32 -17.73 4.01
C PRO A 30 -40.58 -16.91 5.07
N SER A 31 -41.12 -15.75 5.42
CA SER A 31 -40.66 -14.91 6.52
C SER A 31 -41.10 -15.50 7.87
N THR A 32 -40.17 -16.07 8.61
CA THR A 32 -40.39 -16.39 10.03
C THR A 32 -39.78 -15.30 10.89
N SER A 33 -40.62 -14.38 11.33
CA SER A 33 -40.34 -13.43 12.40
C SER A 33 -40.33 -14.15 13.74
N LEU A 34 -39.16 -14.27 14.37
CA LEU A 34 -39.05 -14.68 15.76
C LEU A 34 -38.80 -13.44 16.62
N ASN A 35 -39.91 -12.91 17.14
CA ASN A 35 -39.93 -12.04 18.30
C ASN A 35 -39.44 -12.83 19.52
N ILE A 36 -38.29 -12.46 20.09
CA ILE A 36 -37.91 -12.87 21.44
C ILE A 36 -37.76 -11.59 22.26
N ALA A 37 -38.83 -11.27 22.97
CA ALA A 37 -38.84 -10.29 24.03
C ALA A 37 -37.83 -10.68 25.10
N ARG A 38 -36.87 -9.79 25.40
CA ARG A 38 -36.09 -9.87 26.64
C ARG A 38 -36.88 -9.19 27.74
N SER A 39 -37.53 -10.00 28.58
CA SER A 39 -37.98 -9.53 29.89
C SER A 39 -36.78 -9.45 30.84
N PHE A 40 -36.55 -8.26 31.37
CA PHE A 40 -35.71 -8.05 32.53
C PHE A 40 -36.39 -8.67 33.75
N SER A 41 -35.66 -9.47 34.53
CA SER A 41 -36.02 -9.74 35.92
C SER A 41 -34.78 -10.02 36.77
N SER A 42 -34.78 -9.45 37.96
CA SER A 42 -33.69 -9.27 38.93
C SER A 42 -33.26 -10.55 39.65
N THR A 43 -31.94 -10.78 39.72
CA THR A 43 -31.07 -11.37 40.79
C THR A 43 -31.67 -12.20 41.97
N PRO A 44 -30.85 -12.96 42.73
CA PRO A 44 -29.92 -14.07 42.41
C PRO A 44 -30.08 -15.25 43.41
N LEU A 45 -29.46 -16.44 43.21
CA LEU A 45 -28.90 -17.32 44.28
C LEU A 45 -28.35 -18.62 43.68
N GLY A 46 -27.15 -18.98 44.12
CA GLY A 46 -26.26 -19.93 43.46
C GLY A 46 -26.52 -21.40 43.75
N LEU A 47 -25.90 -22.27 42.94
CA LEU A 47 -25.66 -23.67 43.28
C LEU A 47 -24.38 -24.16 42.58
N LYS A 48 -23.62 -24.95 43.33
CA LYS A 48 -22.33 -25.61 43.07
C LYS A 48 -22.13 -26.14 41.65
N LYS A 49 -20.93 -25.88 41.10
CA LYS A 49 -20.42 -26.48 39.85
C LYS A 49 -19.51 -27.68 40.16
N ASN A 50 -20.03 -28.90 40.01
CA ASN A 50 -19.22 -30.10 39.79
C ASN A 50 -18.74 -30.08 38.33
N LYS A 51 -17.42 -30.22 38.12
CA LYS A 51 -16.79 -30.14 36.80
C LYS A 51 -16.12 -31.49 36.48
N GLY A 52 -16.76 -32.25 35.60
CA GLY A 52 -16.15 -33.38 34.89
C GLY A 52 -15.15 -32.93 33.83
N PRO A 53 -14.36 -33.86 33.26
CA PRO A 53 -13.03 -33.59 32.72
C PRO A 53 -13.08 -32.94 31.34
N ASN A 54 -12.24 -31.93 31.13
CA ASN A 54 -12.02 -31.28 29.83
C ASN A 54 -10.56 -31.46 29.41
N VAL A 55 -10.38 -32.16 28.29
CA VAL A 55 -9.11 -32.41 27.59
C VAL A 55 -8.48 -31.07 27.19
N LYS A 56 -7.26 -30.82 27.65
CA LYS A 56 -6.40 -29.73 27.18
C LYS A 56 -5.04 -30.30 26.79
N THR A 57 -4.66 -30.03 25.55
CA THR A 57 -3.33 -30.22 24.95
C THR A 57 -2.23 -29.55 25.79
N PRO A 58 -1.02 -30.16 25.88
CA PRO A 58 -0.05 -29.81 26.91
C PRO A 58 0.80 -28.60 26.52
N LYS A 59 0.79 -27.58 27.38
CA LYS A 59 1.88 -26.59 27.51
C LYS A 59 2.95 -27.20 28.41
N GLN A 60 4.14 -27.45 27.88
CA GLN A 60 5.29 -27.87 28.68
C GLN A 60 5.80 -26.67 29.51
N LYS A 61 5.76 -26.82 30.83
CA LYS A 61 6.43 -25.95 31.80
C LYS A 61 7.43 -26.80 32.56
N ILE A 62 8.71 -26.55 32.28
CA ILE A 62 9.84 -26.39 33.20
C ILE A 62 9.75 -27.23 34.49
N LYS A 63 10.62 -28.23 34.58
CA LYS A 63 10.99 -28.90 35.84
C LYS A 63 12.43 -28.51 36.15
N ALA A 64 12.62 -27.85 37.29
CA ALA A 64 13.93 -27.60 37.89
C ALA A 64 14.46 -28.91 38.50
N VAL A 65 15.73 -29.19 38.27
CA VAL A 65 16.62 -30.00 39.12
C VAL A 65 17.99 -29.32 39.03
N GLU A 66 18.44 -28.76 40.15
CA GLU A 66 19.82 -28.33 40.39
C GLU A 66 20.62 -29.55 40.86
N ASP A 67 21.86 -29.71 40.37
CA ASP A 67 23.07 -29.66 41.19
C ASP A 67 24.31 -29.94 40.31
N ASP A 68 25.23 -28.95 40.32
CA ASP A 68 26.69 -28.99 40.22
C ASP A 68 27.39 -29.85 39.16
N GLU A 69 27.85 -29.19 38.09
CA GLU A 69 29.27 -29.28 37.75
C GLU A 69 29.85 -27.92 37.37
N ALA A 70 30.86 -27.52 38.13
CA ALA A 70 31.68 -26.34 37.93
C ALA A 70 32.48 -26.46 36.62
N GLY A 71 31.96 -25.85 35.56
CA GLY A 71 32.69 -25.54 34.34
C GLY A 71 32.69 -24.03 34.13
N ALA A 72 33.55 -23.34 34.89
CA ALA A 72 33.91 -21.95 34.63
C ALA A 72 34.45 -21.85 33.20
N ASN A 73 33.63 -21.30 32.29
CA ASN A 73 34.09 -20.71 31.05
C ASN A 73 33.73 -19.22 31.12
N ASP A 74 34.60 -18.52 31.83
CA ASP A 74 35.18 -17.24 31.40
C ASP A 74 34.20 -16.14 31.00
N ASP A 75 33.60 -15.57 32.04
CA ASP A 75 33.62 -14.13 32.27
C ASP A 75 35.02 -13.56 32.00
N GLN A 76 35.29 -13.18 30.74
CA GLN A 76 36.39 -12.30 30.36
C GLN A 76 36.15 -11.74 28.95
N GLY A 77 35.36 -10.65 28.91
CA GLY A 77 35.14 -9.86 27.70
C GLY A 77 34.20 -8.68 27.86
N ALA A 78 33.91 -8.25 29.10
CA ALA A 78 33.19 -7.00 29.39
C ALA A 78 34.08 -5.75 29.16
N GLY A 79 34.79 -5.73 28.03
CA GLY A 79 35.49 -4.54 27.56
C GLY A 79 34.49 -3.66 26.83
N GLU A 80 34.12 -2.53 27.46
CA GLU A 80 33.57 -1.33 26.82
C GLU A 80 32.85 -1.61 25.50
N VAL A 81 31.52 -1.82 25.54
CA VAL A 81 30.68 -1.74 24.32
C VAL A 81 31.14 -0.49 23.59
N VAL A 82 31.87 -0.66 22.49
CA VAL A 82 32.63 0.45 21.92
C VAL A 82 31.58 1.47 21.51
N ILE A 83 31.54 2.59 22.23
CA ILE A 83 30.46 3.57 22.12
C ILE A 83 30.33 4.00 20.64
N SER A 84 31.46 4.06 19.93
CA SER A 84 31.52 4.30 18.49
C SER A 84 30.79 3.25 17.65
N GLU A 85 30.91 1.96 17.91
CA GLU A 85 30.25 0.91 17.12
C GLU A 85 28.71 0.99 17.27
N VAL A 86 28.22 1.29 18.48
CA VAL A 86 26.77 1.47 18.71
C VAL A 86 26.27 2.74 18.03
N LEU A 87 27.05 3.81 18.07
CA LEU A 87 26.74 5.06 17.38
C LEU A 87 26.65 4.87 15.87
N GLU A 88 27.62 4.20 15.25
CA GLU A 88 27.62 3.91 13.82
C GLU A 88 26.41 3.04 13.42
N LYS A 89 26.14 1.96 14.16
CA LYS A 89 24.98 1.10 13.90
C LYS A 89 23.66 1.86 14.02
N THR A 90 23.56 2.75 15.00
CA THR A 90 22.36 3.58 15.21
C THR A 90 22.23 4.63 14.12
N GLY A 91 23.34 5.28 13.74
CA GLY A 91 23.44 6.22 12.63
C GLY A 91 22.97 5.60 11.31
N VAL A 92 23.49 4.42 10.95
CA VAL A 92 23.08 3.70 9.72
C VAL A 92 21.58 3.39 9.73
N LYS A 93 20.98 3.03 10.88
CA LYS A 93 19.53 2.81 10.96
C LYS A 93 18.74 4.11 10.74
N ILE A 94 19.18 5.21 11.34
CA ILE A 94 18.57 6.54 11.17
C ILE A 94 18.69 6.99 9.72
N GLU A 95 19.87 6.88 9.12
CA GLU A 95 20.13 7.24 7.72
C GLU A 95 19.27 6.44 6.75
N LYS A 96 19.10 5.13 6.97
CA LYS A 96 18.19 4.30 6.17
C LYS A 96 16.75 4.78 6.26
N ALA A 97 16.28 5.13 7.46
CA ALA A 97 14.93 5.66 7.65
C ALA A 97 14.75 7.03 6.95
N VAL A 98 15.74 7.92 7.05
CA VAL A 98 15.75 9.22 6.38
C VAL A 98 15.81 9.06 4.86
N HIS A 99 16.64 8.16 4.35
CA HIS A 99 16.78 7.88 2.93
C HIS A 99 15.46 7.36 2.34
N TRP A 100 14.83 6.39 3.00
CA TRP A 100 13.52 5.88 2.62
C TRP A 100 12.48 7.01 2.55
N ALA A 101 12.41 7.84 3.59
CA ALA A 101 11.47 8.96 3.62
C ALA A 101 11.73 9.98 2.51
N LYS A 102 12.99 10.34 2.27
CA LYS A 102 13.40 11.26 1.19
C LYS A 102 13.00 10.70 -0.18
N ALA A 103 13.19 9.40 -0.43
CA ALA A 103 12.80 8.75 -1.68
C ALA A 103 11.28 8.83 -1.92
N VAL A 104 10.47 8.52 -0.90
CA VAL A 104 9.01 8.57 -1.01
C VAL A 104 8.49 10.01 -1.19
N ILE A 105 9.09 10.98 -0.48
CA ILE A 105 8.75 12.40 -0.65
C ILE A 105 9.05 12.86 -2.07
N PHE A 106 10.22 12.51 -2.60
CA PHE A 106 10.60 12.86 -3.97
C PHE A 106 9.60 12.30 -4.98
N GLU A 107 9.25 11.02 -4.89
CA GLU A 107 8.26 10.41 -5.77
C GLU A 107 6.88 11.09 -5.66
N GLY A 108 6.44 11.41 -4.45
CA GLY A 108 5.18 12.11 -4.21
C GLY A 108 5.15 13.53 -4.78
N VAL A 109 6.25 14.28 -4.69
CA VAL A 109 6.38 15.62 -5.28
C VAL A 109 6.34 15.55 -6.81
N GLU A 110 7.04 14.60 -7.41
CA GLU A 110 7.03 14.43 -8.86
C GLU A 110 5.63 14.07 -9.38
N ARG A 111 4.92 13.18 -8.67
CA ARG A 111 3.51 12.88 -8.93
C ARG A 111 2.63 14.12 -8.82
N GLY A 112 2.84 14.95 -7.80
CA GLY A 112 2.15 16.22 -7.58
C GLY A 112 2.32 17.25 -8.69
N ARG A 113 3.54 17.35 -9.24
CA ARG A 113 3.87 18.19 -10.39
C ARG A 113 3.28 17.66 -11.71
N GLY A 114 2.71 16.45 -11.69
CA GLY A 114 2.27 15.75 -12.89
C GLY A 114 3.43 15.27 -13.75
N ARG A 115 4.63 15.13 -13.19
CA ARG A 115 5.74 14.45 -13.86
C ARG A 115 5.55 12.95 -13.75
N VAL A 116 5.83 12.27 -14.84
CA VAL A 116 5.63 10.84 -14.94
C VAL A 116 6.97 10.14 -14.92
N THR A 117 7.15 9.24 -13.97
CA THR A 117 8.31 8.37 -13.87
C THR A 117 7.94 6.95 -14.33
N PRO A 118 8.89 6.19 -14.93
CA PRO A 118 8.65 4.79 -15.30
C PRO A 118 8.33 3.90 -14.09
N ALA A 119 8.79 4.28 -12.90
CA ALA A 119 8.57 3.56 -11.65
C ALA A 119 7.08 3.35 -11.30
N LEU A 120 6.18 4.18 -11.87
CA LEU A 120 4.74 4.03 -11.66
C LEU A 120 4.19 2.67 -12.14
N LEU A 121 4.86 2.05 -13.12
CA LEU A 121 4.44 0.76 -13.68
C LEU A 121 5.17 -0.45 -13.07
N ASP A 122 6.03 -0.25 -12.06
CA ASP A 122 6.83 -1.33 -11.48
C ASP A 122 6.01 -2.30 -10.62
N SER A 123 4.84 -1.87 -10.13
CA SER A 123 3.87 -2.73 -9.43
C SER A 123 3.10 -3.66 -10.36
N VAL A 124 3.10 -3.40 -11.67
CA VAL A 124 2.35 -4.19 -12.65
C VAL A 124 3.00 -5.56 -12.82
N ARG A 125 2.17 -6.61 -12.78
CA ARG A 125 2.56 -7.99 -12.98
C ARG A 125 1.85 -8.53 -14.21
N VAL A 126 2.61 -9.01 -15.19
CA VAL A 126 2.11 -9.54 -16.46
C VAL A 126 2.09 -11.06 -16.40
N GLN A 127 0.98 -11.67 -16.78
CA GLN A 127 0.91 -13.12 -17.01
C GLN A 127 1.10 -13.38 -18.49
N LEU A 128 2.21 -14.03 -18.84
CA LEU A 128 2.46 -14.52 -20.19
C LEU A 128 1.83 -15.89 -20.36
N PRO A 129 1.28 -16.22 -21.55
CA PRO A 129 0.65 -17.51 -21.80
C PRO A 129 1.63 -18.68 -21.71
N ASP A 130 2.90 -18.47 -22.09
CA ASP A 130 3.91 -19.52 -22.18
C ASP A 130 4.83 -19.59 -20.93
N GLY A 131 4.55 -18.77 -19.90
CA GLY A 131 5.39 -18.62 -18.72
C GLY A 131 4.79 -19.26 -17.45
N PRO A 132 5.60 -19.84 -16.56
CA PRO A 132 5.11 -20.50 -15.34
C PRO A 132 4.64 -19.54 -14.22
N GLY A 133 4.43 -18.24 -14.50
CA GLY A 133 4.03 -17.29 -13.46
C GLY A 133 3.90 -15.83 -13.90
N GLN A 134 3.64 -14.96 -12.93
CA GLN A 134 3.59 -13.51 -13.09
C GLN A 134 5.01 -12.93 -13.20
N CYS A 135 5.27 -12.18 -14.25
CA CYS A 135 6.55 -11.49 -14.47
C CYS A 135 6.39 -9.97 -14.30
N HIS A 136 7.50 -9.28 -14.02
CA HIS A 136 7.53 -7.82 -13.93
C HIS A 136 7.42 -7.20 -15.34
N LEU A 137 6.74 -6.06 -15.46
CA LEU A 137 6.59 -5.38 -16.75
C LEU A 137 7.94 -5.03 -17.40
N ASN A 138 8.93 -4.61 -16.60
CA ASN A 138 10.27 -4.25 -17.08
C ASN A 138 11.01 -5.40 -17.79
N ALA A 139 10.64 -6.66 -17.51
CA ALA A 139 11.25 -7.82 -18.17
C ALA A 139 10.65 -8.09 -19.57
N VAL A 140 9.42 -7.63 -19.81
CA VAL A 140 8.65 -7.90 -21.04
C VAL A 140 8.59 -6.67 -21.95
N ALA A 141 8.84 -5.47 -21.40
CA ALA A 141 8.76 -4.22 -22.13
C ALA A 141 9.80 -3.20 -21.66
N SER A 142 10.19 -2.32 -22.58
CA SER A 142 10.96 -1.11 -22.30
C SER A 142 9.99 0.05 -22.05
N ILE A 143 10.24 0.85 -21.01
CA ILE A 143 9.37 1.97 -20.62
C ILE A 143 10.12 3.27 -20.85
N THR A 144 9.56 4.14 -21.69
CA THR A 144 10.11 5.47 -21.96
C THR A 144 9.09 6.56 -21.61
N THR A 145 9.58 7.72 -21.19
CA THR A 145 8.75 8.88 -20.83
C THR A 145 8.90 9.98 -21.88
N LYS A 146 7.79 10.49 -22.41
CA LYS A 146 7.79 11.72 -23.22
C LYS A 146 6.70 12.66 -22.71
N GLY A 147 7.11 13.70 -21.99
CA GLY A 147 6.20 14.64 -21.32
C GLY A 147 5.35 13.95 -20.25
N ASN A 148 4.03 14.06 -20.38
CA ASN A 148 3.04 13.45 -19.48
C ASN A 148 2.55 12.08 -19.96
N THR A 149 3.22 11.47 -20.93
CA THR A 149 2.82 10.19 -21.52
C THR A 149 3.93 9.17 -21.36
N LEU A 150 3.56 7.98 -20.88
CA LEU A 150 4.41 6.80 -20.87
C LEU A 150 4.24 6.03 -22.19
N TYR A 151 5.35 5.62 -22.76
CA TYR A 151 5.42 4.74 -23.90
C TYR A 151 6.00 3.42 -23.41
N VAL A 152 5.22 2.35 -23.53
CA VAL A 152 5.62 0.99 -23.19
C VAL A 152 5.81 0.26 -24.51
N GLU A 153 7.07 -0.07 -24.81
CA GLU A 153 7.46 -0.81 -26.00
C GLU A 153 7.68 -2.27 -25.60
N VAL A 154 6.79 -3.14 -26.04
CA VAL A 154 6.80 -4.56 -25.74
C VAL A 154 7.73 -5.28 -26.72
N TRP A 155 8.59 -6.16 -26.21
CA TRP A 155 9.56 -6.87 -27.05
C TRP A 155 8.90 -7.88 -27.99
N ASP A 156 7.79 -8.49 -27.57
CA ASP A 156 7.03 -9.48 -28.32
C ASP A 156 5.58 -9.02 -28.59
N THR A 157 5.17 -9.01 -29.86
CA THR A 157 3.83 -8.61 -30.34
C THR A 157 2.70 -9.43 -29.74
N ASP A 158 2.93 -10.71 -29.50
CA ASP A 158 1.88 -11.63 -29.04
C ASP A 158 1.55 -11.38 -27.56
N SER A 159 2.55 -10.90 -26.81
CA SER A 159 2.40 -10.51 -25.40
C SER A 159 1.71 -9.15 -25.20
N THR A 160 1.58 -8.30 -26.24
CA THR A 160 0.99 -6.95 -26.14
C THR A 160 -0.41 -6.93 -25.52
N LYS A 161 -1.26 -7.91 -25.83
CA LYS A 161 -2.63 -8.01 -25.27
C LYS A 161 -2.61 -8.37 -23.78
N HIS A 162 -1.65 -9.19 -23.36
CA HIS A 162 -1.48 -9.60 -21.97
C HIS A 162 -0.95 -8.43 -21.14
N VAL A 163 -0.02 -7.64 -21.68
CA VAL A 163 0.50 -6.42 -21.06
C VAL A 163 -0.60 -5.37 -20.87
N GLU A 164 -1.41 -5.12 -21.90
CA GLU A 164 -2.56 -4.20 -21.80
C GLU A 164 -3.53 -4.63 -20.70
N SER A 165 -3.89 -5.92 -20.69
CA SER A 165 -4.79 -6.49 -19.68
C SER A 165 -4.21 -6.40 -18.27
N ALA A 166 -2.90 -6.64 -18.10
CA ALA A 166 -2.21 -6.53 -16.82
C ALA A 166 -2.21 -5.09 -16.29
N ILE A 167 -2.01 -4.10 -17.15
CA ILE A 167 -2.06 -2.67 -16.77
C ILE A 167 -3.48 -2.28 -16.34
N HIS A 168 -4.51 -2.78 -17.03
CA HIS A 168 -5.90 -2.59 -16.60
C HIS A 168 -6.20 -3.27 -15.27
N GLN A 169 -5.75 -4.52 -15.07
CA GLN A 169 -5.96 -5.27 -13.83
C GLN A 169 -5.24 -4.63 -12.63
N ALA A 170 -4.09 -3.98 -12.86
CA ALA A 170 -3.37 -3.24 -11.82
C ALA A 170 -4.17 -2.03 -11.27
N ASN A 171 -5.26 -1.62 -11.94
CA ASN A 171 -6.18 -0.56 -11.49
C ASN A 171 -5.46 0.71 -11.02
N LEU A 172 -4.41 1.11 -11.75
CA LEU A 172 -3.70 2.35 -11.45
C LEU A 172 -4.65 3.54 -11.66
N PRO A 173 -4.67 4.52 -10.74
CA PRO A 173 -5.66 5.59 -10.77
C PRO A 173 -5.53 6.43 -12.04
N GLY A 174 -6.59 6.44 -12.84
CA GLY A 174 -6.72 7.31 -14.03
C GLY A 174 -5.87 6.91 -15.23
N ILE A 175 -5.36 5.67 -15.28
CA ILE A 175 -4.48 5.17 -16.34
C ILE A 175 -5.25 4.20 -17.24
N SER A 176 -5.32 4.52 -18.53
CA SER A 176 -5.84 3.61 -19.56
C SER A 176 -4.82 3.50 -20.70
N PRO A 177 -4.27 2.31 -20.97
CA PRO A 177 -3.38 2.08 -22.11
C PRO A 177 -4.11 2.24 -23.45
N GLN A 178 -3.48 2.94 -24.39
CA GLN A 178 -3.92 3.09 -25.77
C GLN A 178 -2.90 2.45 -26.71
N LYS A 179 -3.31 1.49 -27.53
CA LYS A 179 -2.43 0.94 -28.57
C LYS A 179 -2.25 1.94 -29.70
N THR A 180 -1.01 2.34 -29.97
CA THR A 180 -0.67 3.22 -31.10
C THR A 180 0.00 2.47 -32.24
N GLY A 181 0.48 1.25 -32.01
CA GLY A 181 1.11 0.36 -32.99
C GLY A 181 1.05 -1.10 -32.54
N ALA A 182 1.71 -2.00 -33.27
CA ALA A 182 1.69 -3.44 -32.96
C ALA A 182 2.40 -3.78 -31.63
N ASN A 183 3.44 -3.02 -31.27
CA ASN A 183 4.30 -3.31 -30.11
C ASN A 183 4.31 -2.16 -29.08
N THR A 184 3.67 -1.04 -29.37
CA THR A 184 3.77 0.18 -28.55
C THR A 184 2.43 0.54 -27.91
N LEU A 185 2.41 0.63 -26.58
CA LEU A 185 1.30 1.14 -25.80
C LEU A 185 1.62 2.54 -25.30
N LYS A 186 0.65 3.44 -25.46
CA LYS A 186 0.68 4.83 -25.01
C LYS A 186 -0.22 4.97 -23.80
N ILE A 187 0.32 5.45 -22.69
CA ILE A 187 -0.42 5.69 -21.45
C ILE A 187 -0.37 7.20 -21.16
N PRO A 188 -1.43 7.95 -21.47
CA PRO A 188 -1.51 9.36 -21.09
C PRO A 188 -1.82 9.46 -19.60
N ILE A 189 -1.05 10.27 -18.87
CA ILE A 189 -1.33 10.59 -17.47
C ILE A 189 -1.83 12.02 -17.38
N SER A 190 -3.07 12.16 -16.92
CA SER A 190 -3.66 13.45 -16.61
C SER A 190 -2.93 14.10 -15.44
N ARG A 191 -2.83 15.43 -15.48
CA ARG A 191 -2.27 16.18 -14.36
C ARG A 191 -3.17 16.03 -13.13
N PRO A 192 -2.60 15.92 -11.91
CA PRO A 192 -3.41 15.77 -10.71
C PRO A 192 -4.22 17.04 -10.45
N THR A 193 -5.47 16.87 -10.02
CA THR A 193 -6.35 17.96 -9.59
C THR A 193 -5.92 18.51 -8.23
N THR A 194 -6.46 19.66 -7.84
CA THR A 194 -6.18 20.28 -6.52
C THR A 194 -6.55 19.35 -5.35
N GLU A 195 -7.64 18.61 -5.46
CA GLU A 195 -8.07 17.62 -4.47
C GLU A 195 -7.07 16.47 -4.35
N GLN A 196 -6.63 15.90 -5.48
CA GLN A 196 -5.63 14.82 -5.50
C GLN A 196 -4.27 15.28 -4.94
N ARG A 197 -3.87 16.52 -5.20
CA ARG A 197 -2.64 17.09 -4.59
C ARG A 197 -2.76 17.17 -3.06
N ALA A 198 -3.92 17.54 -2.54
CA ALA A 198 -4.16 17.57 -1.09
C ALA A 198 -4.11 16.16 -0.48
N GLU A 199 -4.59 15.14 -1.18
CA GLU A 199 -4.46 13.73 -0.76
C GLU A 199 -3.00 13.27 -0.74
N ILE A 200 -2.22 13.59 -1.79
CA ILE A 200 -0.79 13.30 -1.84
C ILE A 200 -0.08 13.97 -0.65
N LEU A 201 -0.37 15.25 -0.36
CA LEU A 201 0.25 15.95 0.76
C LEU A 201 -0.08 15.31 2.12
N LYS A 202 -1.31 14.82 2.31
CA LYS A 202 -1.69 14.05 3.51
C LYS A 202 -0.90 12.75 3.60
N SER A 203 -0.76 12.02 2.50
CA SER A 203 0.03 10.78 2.46
C SER A 203 1.51 11.00 2.78
N LEU A 204 2.10 12.09 2.28
CA LEU A 204 3.48 12.48 2.56
C LEU A 204 3.67 12.85 4.03
N SER A 205 2.71 13.54 4.64
CA SER A 205 2.72 13.88 6.07
C SER A 205 2.71 12.61 6.93
N ASN A 206 1.88 11.62 6.57
CA ASN A 206 1.83 10.32 7.25
C ASN A 206 3.15 9.54 7.09
N THR A 207 3.79 9.64 5.92
CA THR A 207 5.08 9.00 5.65
C THR A 207 6.18 9.60 6.53
N VAL A 208 6.21 10.93 6.68
CA VAL A 208 7.16 11.61 7.58
C VAL A 208 6.94 11.20 9.02
N GLU A 209 5.69 11.10 9.50
CA GLU A 209 5.42 10.64 10.86
C GLU A 209 5.90 9.19 11.08
N SER A 210 5.71 8.32 10.08
CA SER A 210 6.20 6.94 10.10
C SER A 210 7.73 6.89 10.17
N ALA A 211 8.42 7.76 9.43
CA ALA A 211 9.88 7.89 9.48
C ALA A 211 10.36 8.38 10.86
N LYS A 212 9.68 9.38 11.44
CA LYS A 212 9.97 9.86 12.80
C LYS A 212 9.77 8.77 13.84
N GLN A 213 8.75 7.93 13.69
CA GLN A 213 8.55 6.77 14.55
C GLN A 213 9.72 5.78 14.46
N GLN A 214 10.20 5.47 13.24
CA GLN A 214 11.37 4.61 13.04
C GLN A 214 12.64 5.20 13.67
N ILE A 215 12.88 6.51 13.51
CA ILE A 215 14.01 7.21 14.14
C ILE A 215 13.93 7.11 15.67
N ARG A 216 12.74 7.29 16.25
CA ARG A 216 12.54 7.14 17.71
C ARG A 216 12.82 5.72 18.17
N MET A 217 12.40 4.70 17.40
CA MET A 217 12.71 3.30 17.70
C MET A 217 14.22 3.04 17.65
N ALA A 218 14.90 3.52 16.60
CA ALA A 218 16.35 3.39 16.46
C ALA A 218 17.10 4.04 17.64
N ARG A 219 16.66 5.22 18.09
CA ARG A 219 17.20 5.88 19.30
C ARG A 219 17.02 5.01 20.54
N THR A 220 15.80 4.51 20.78
CA THR A 220 15.51 3.68 21.96
C THR A 220 16.33 2.39 21.95
N ASP A 221 16.55 1.78 20.78
CA ASP A 221 17.43 0.63 20.65
C ASP A 221 18.88 0.99 20.93
N GLY A 222 19.39 2.11 20.39
CA GLY A 222 20.73 2.63 20.70
C GLY A 222 20.94 2.88 22.19
N PHE A 223 19.95 3.43 22.90
CA PHE A 223 20.02 3.66 24.35
C PHE A 223 20.04 2.36 25.17
N LYS A 224 19.33 1.31 24.72
CA LYS A 224 19.40 -0.01 25.35
C LYS A 224 20.78 -0.62 25.20
N HIS A 225 21.41 -0.49 24.02
CA HIS A 225 22.75 -1.01 23.77
C HIS A 225 23.84 -0.26 24.55
N LEU A 226 23.65 1.04 24.84
CA LEU A 226 24.54 1.84 25.69
C LEU A 226 24.32 1.62 27.20
N GLY A 227 23.46 0.68 27.60
CA GLY A 227 23.27 0.34 29.02
C GLY A 227 22.50 1.39 29.84
N GLY A 228 21.77 2.32 29.19
CA GLY A 228 20.81 3.21 29.83
C GLY A 228 21.35 4.25 30.84
N ARG A 229 22.66 4.26 31.14
CA ARG A 229 23.31 5.30 31.95
C ARG A 229 23.79 6.43 31.04
N LYS A 230 23.68 7.67 31.50
CA LYS A 230 24.18 8.89 30.83
C LYS A 230 25.70 8.73 30.56
N SER A 231 26.03 8.16 29.42
CA SER A 231 27.37 8.07 28.86
C SER A 231 27.46 9.06 27.71
N ASN A 232 28.66 9.54 27.37
CA ASN A 232 28.84 10.56 26.32
C ASN A 232 28.13 10.21 24.99
N GLY A 233 27.94 8.92 24.68
CA GLY A 233 27.23 8.46 23.48
C GLY A 233 25.73 8.76 23.44
N THR A 234 25.05 9.01 24.58
CA THR A 234 23.60 9.31 24.55
C THR A 234 23.32 10.69 23.95
N ASP A 235 24.19 11.66 24.20
CA ASP A 235 24.05 13.02 23.70
C ASP A 235 24.31 13.08 22.19
N GLU A 236 25.23 12.26 21.69
CA GLU A 236 25.54 12.14 20.26
C GLU A 236 24.39 11.50 19.48
N ILE A 237 23.80 10.41 19.98
CA ILE A 237 22.59 9.83 19.36
C ILE A 237 21.46 10.86 19.33
N GLN A 238 21.28 11.62 20.41
CA GLN A 238 20.22 12.63 20.47
C GLN A 238 20.44 13.74 19.43
N LYS A 239 21.69 14.20 19.22
CA LYS A 239 22.03 15.14 18.15
C LYS A 239 21.71 14.58 16.76
N LEU A 240 22.09 13.33 16.47
CA LEU A 240 21.78 12.68 15.19
C LEU A 240 20.28 12.59 14.92
N VAL A 241 19.49 12.30 15.95
CA VAL A 241 18.03 12.25 15.86
C VAL A 241 17.44 13.64 15.60
N ASP A 242 17.94 14.66 16.30
CA ASP A 242 17.44 16.02 16.16
C ASP A 242 17.76 16.60 14.78
N ASP A 243 18.94 16.31 14.23
CA ASP A 243 19.31 16.72 12.88
C ASP A 243 18.51 15.95 11.81
N ALA A 244 18.31 14.64 11.97
CA ALA A 244 17.44 13.86 11.10
C ALA A 244 15.98 14.38 11.10
N ASN A 245 15.46 14.80 12.26
CA ASN A 245 14.12 15.36 12.37
C ASN A 245 14.01 16.71 11.65
N LYS A 246 15.00 17.61 11.84
CA LYS A 246 15.05 18.90 11.11
C LYS A 246 15.11 18.69 9.61
N ASP A 247 15.92 17.72 9.16
CA ASP A 247 16.04 17.33 7.76
C ASP A 247 14.68 16.93 7.16
N LEU A 248 13.96 16.01 7.84
CA LEU A 248 12.66 15.54 7.38
C LEU A 248 11.61 16.66 7.35
N ASP A 249 11.59 17.51 8.38
CA ASP A 249 10.68 18.66 8.43
C ASP A 249 10.99 19.68 7.34
N GLY A 250 12.27 19.93 7.07
CA GLY A 250 12.72 20.76 5.95
C GLY A 250 12.25 20.22 4.60
N GLN A 251 12.38 18.91 4.35
CA GLN A 251 11.91 18.27 3.12
C GLN A 251 10.39 18.39 2.94
N LEU A 252 9.63 18.26 4.02
CA LEU A 252 8.17 18.42 3.97
C LEU A 252 7.75 19.86 3.64
N VAL A 253 8.45 20.86 4.19
CA VAL A 253 8.21 22.27 3.85
C VAL A 253 8.56 22.57 2.39
N LEU A 254 9.69 22.04 1.90
CA LEU A 254 10.05 22.16 0.49
C LEU A 254 9.00 21.51 -0.41
N ALA A 255 8.56 20.30 -0.08
CA ALA A 255 7.50 19.62 -0.81
C ALA A 255 6.23 20.47 -0.89
N LYS A 256 5.75 21.01 0.24
CA LYS A 256 4.57 21.91 0.29
C LYS A 256 4.70 23.10 -0.65
N LYS A 257 5.85 23.80 -0.62
CA LYS A 257 6.12 24.93 -1.53
C LYS A 257 6.05 24.52 -2.99
N GLU A 258 6.52 23.32 -3.33
CA GLU A 258 6.45 22.80 -4.69
C GLU A 258 5.02 22.45 -5.13
N PHE A 259 4.17 21.98 -4.21
CA PHE A 259 2.74 21.76 -4.51
C PHE A 259 1.96 23.07 -4.72
N GLU A 260 2.35 24.16 -4.06
CA GLU A 260 1.72 25.48 -4.23
C GLU A 260 2.11 26.17 -5.54
N LYS A 261 3.31 25.91 -6.05
CA LYS A 261 3.80 26.46 -7.33
C LYS A 261 3.23 25.75 -8.56
N ALA A 262 2.87 24.47 -8.42
CA ALA A 262 2.41 23.60 -9.52
C ALA A 262 0.93 23.82 -9.85
#